data_AF-A0A7Y0SE83-F1
#
_entry.id   AF-A0A7Y0SE83-F1
#
_cell.length_a   1.000
_cell.length_b   1.000
_cell.length_c   1.000
_cell.angle_alpha   90.00
_cell.angle_beta   90.00
_cell.angle_gamma   90.00
#
_symmetry.space_group_name_H-M   'P 1'
#
loop_
_entity.id
_entity.type
_entity.pdbx_description
1 polymer ?
#
loop_
_entity_poly.entity_id
_entity_poly.type
_entity_poly.pdbx_seq_one_letter_code
_entity_poly.pdbx_strand_id
1 'polypeptide(L)'
;KWMSPAGTIAIFGSIAMVIMAYVFVGPLMLSKPRTGKKMKRWSRLDRALHWSMAFTFLTLAFSGLMLVYGKHFLKPYVPTEFWGFIVMLAKQYHNYMGPLFFILLMLVLFKWWRKSIPNMTDVRWFMKMGGMVGKHKGTHPSAGFSNGGEKAIYWLLIFFGAIAAVSGLVLDFPIFGQTRRDMEL
;
A
#
# COMPACT_ATOMS: atom_id res chain seq x y z
N LYS A 1 -19.60 14.31 14.76
CA LYS A 1 -18.96 14.89 13.56
C LYS A 1 -17.45 14.73 13.77
N TRP A 2 -16.82 13.63 13.33
CA TRP A 2 -15.43 13.33 13.70
C TRP A 2 -14.60 12.69 12.57
N MET A 3 -15.06 12.73 11.32
CA MET A 3 -14.16 12.41 10.21
C MET A 3 -13.33 13.64 9.89
N SER A 4 -12.02 13.55 10.16
CA SER A 4 -11.08 14.54 9.67
C SER A 4 -11.11 14.56 8.13
N PRO A 5 -11.31 15.73 7.49
CA PRO A 5 -11.21 15.87 6.05
C PRO A 5 -9.87 15.36 5.50
N ALA A 6 -8.82 15.33 6.32
CA ALA A 6 -7.48 14.93 5.93
C ALA A 6 -7.42 13.52 5.33
N GLY A 7 -8.16 12.55 5.88
CA GLY A 7 -8.16 11.18 5.35
C GLY A 7 -8.82 11.10 3.97
N THR A 8 -9.91 11.84 3.78
CA THR A 8 -10.60 11.91 2.49
C THR A 8 -9.73 12.61 1.45
N ILE A 9 -9.11 13.73 1.83
CA ILE A 9 -8.15 14.47 0.99
C ILE A 9 -6.95 13.59 0.62
N ALA A 10 -6.41 12.82 1.56
CA ALA A 10 -5.29 11.93 1.28
C ALA A 10 -5.64 10.85 0.26
N ILE A 11 -6.82 10.21 0.39
CA ILE A 11 -7.29 9.17 -0.53
C ILE A 11 -7.54 9.75 -1.93
N PHE A 12 -8.43 10.75 -2.03
CA PHE A 12 -8.81 11.31 -3.33
C PHE A 12 -7.68 12.11 -3.97
N GLY A 13 -6.85 12.79 -3.16
CA GLY A 13 -5.64 13.46 -3.62
C GLY A 13 -4.61 12.49 -4.19
N SER A 14 -4.40 11.34 -3.55
CA SER A 14 -3.50 10.30 -4.07
C SER A 14 -4.01 9.71 -5.39
N ILE A 15 -5.32 9.44 -5.49
CA ILE A 15 -5.95 8.95 -6.72
C ILE A 15 -5.79 10.00 -7.84
N ALA A 16 -6.12 11.26 -7.56
CA ALA A 16 -5.97 12.36 -8.51
C ALA A 16 -4.50 12.53 -8.94
N MET A 17 -3.55 12.43 -8.02
CA MET A 17 -2.11 12.49 -8.32
C MET A 17 -1.69 11.39 -9.30
N VAL A 18 -2.12 10.13 -9.07
CA VAL A 18 -1.79 9.01 -9.97
C VAL A 18 -2.42 9.19 -11.35
N ILE A 19 -3.68 9.66 -11.41
CA ILE A 19 -4.36 9.96 -12.68
C ILE A 19 -3.64 11.08 -13.43
N MET A 20 -3.32 12.18 -12.75
CA MET A 20 -2.58 13.29 -13.36
C MET A 20 -1.20 12.85 -13.84
N ALA A 21 -0.47 12.06 -13.05
CA ALA A 21 0.80 11.50 -13.46
C ALA A 21 0.65 10.66 -14.74
N TYR A 22 -0.37 9.81 -14.84
CA TYR A 22 -0.63 9.04 -16.05
C TYR A 22 -0.96 9.93 -17.26
N VAL A 23 -1.84 10.92 -17.10
CA VAL A 23 -2.28 11.82 -18.18
C VAL A 23 -1.13 12.70 -18.70
N PHE A 24 -0.31 13.26 -17.82
CA PHE A 24 0.76 14.19 -18.22
C PHE A 24 2.07 13.49 -18.61
N VAL A 25 2.41 12.37 -17.95
CA VAL A 25 3.67 11.66 -18.22
C VAL A 25 3.50 10.64 -19.35
N GLY A 26 2.39 9.91 -19.33
CA GLY A 26 2.11 8.78 -20.21
C GLY A 26 2.81 7.48 -19.79
N PRO A 27 2.43 6.35 -20.41
CA PRO A 27 3.06 5.06 -20.15
C PRO A 27 4.48 4.99 -20.72
N LEU A 28 5.37 4.31 -19.99
CA LEU A 28 6.69 3.95 -20.51
C LEU A 28 6.56 2.74 -21.46
N MET A 29 6.75 3.00 -22.75
CA MET A 29 6.74 1.98 -23.79
C MET A 29 8.14 1.38 -24.00
N LEU A 30 8.20 0.16 -24.54
CA LEU A 30 9.46 -0.44 -24.97
C LEU A 30 9.99 0.31 -26.20
N SER A 31 11.30 0.59 -26.21
CA SER A 31 11.99 1.17 -27.36
C SER A 31 12.16 0.20 -28.52
N LYS A 32 12.03 -1.12 -28.28
CA LYS A 32 12.14 -2.18 -29.28
C LYS A 32 11.05 -3.24 -29.08
N PRO A 33 10.67 -4.00 -30.13
CA PRO A 33 9.73 -5.11 -30.03
C PRO A 33 10.20 -6.19 -29.04
N ARG A 34 9.23 -6.92 -28.47
CA ARG A 34 9.51 -8.05 -27.55
C ARG A 34 10.18 -9.20 -28.30
N THR A 35 11.26 -9.74 -27.75
CA THR A 35 12.06 -10.81 -28.38
C THR A 35 11.49 -12.23 -28.17
N GLY A 36 10.44 -12.38 -27.37
CA GLY A 36 9.87 -13.69 -26.99
C GLY A 36 10.68 -14.48 -25.94
N LYS A 37 11.97 -14.17 -25.75
CA LYS A 37 12.83 -14.81 -24.75
C LYS A 37 12.51 -14.29 -23.34
N LYS A 38 12.17 -15.19 -22.42
CA LYS A 38 11.85 -14.86 -21.02
C LYS A 38 13.01 -15.20 -20.09
N MET A 39 13.14 -14.45 -19.00
CA MET A 39 14.06 -14.74 -17.90
C MET A 39 13.33 -14.74 -16.56
N LYS A 40 13.80 -15.58 -15.63
CA LYS A 40 13.22 -15.67 -14.29
C LYS A 40 13.67 -14.48 -13.45
N ARG A 41 12.80 -13.48 -13.30
CA ARG A 41 13.05 -12.31 -12.42
C ARG A 41 12.74 -12.61 -10.95
N TRP A 42 11.63 -13.30 -10.70
CA TRP A 42 11.13 -13.64 -9.35
C TRP A 42 10.77 -15.13 -9.26
N SER A 43 10.98 -15.74 -8.09
CA SER A 43 10.62 -17.14 -7.85
C SER A 43 9.11 -17.32 -7.70
N ARG A 44 8.63 -18.57 -7.68
CA ARG A 44 7.20 -18.86 -7.40
C ARG A 44 6.82 -18.40 -5.98
N LEU A 45 7.73 -18.59 -5.02
CA LEU A 45 7.53 -18.16 -3.64
C LEU A 45 7.48 -16.63 -3.50
N ASP A 46 8.30 -15.89 -4.26
CA ASP A 46 8.22 -14.41 -4.26
C ASP A 46 6.85 -13.94 -4.75
N ARG A 47 6.34 -14.55 -5.82
CA ARG A 47 5.02 -14.22 -6.35
C ARG A 47 3.90 -14.61 -5.39
N ALA A 48 3.99 -15.77 -4.75
CA ALA A 48 3.01 -16.19 -3.74
C ALA A 48 2.99 -15.21 -2.57
N LEU A 49 4.16 -14.85 -2.03
CA LEU A 49 4.27 -13.87 -0.95
C LEU A 49 3.69 -12.51 -1.35
N HIS A 50 3.99 -12.03 -2.57
CA HIS A 50 3.44 -10.78 -3.08
C HIS A 50 1.91 -10.82 -3.16
N TRP A 51 1.34 -11.87 -3.75
CA TRP A 51 -0.11 -11.99 -3.88
C TRP A 51 -0.80 -12.15 -2.53
N SER A 52 -0.23 -12.92 -1.60
CA SER A 52 -0.72 -12.99 -0.23
C SER A 52 -0.76 -11.61 0.41
N MET A 53 0.33 -10.85 0.32
CA MET A 53 0.42 -9.49 0.85
C MET A 53 -0.57 -8.52 0.17
N ALA A 54 -0.72 -8.60 -1.15
CA ALA A 54 -1.62 -7.75 -1.91
C ALA A 54 -3.09 -8.01 -1.53
N PHE A 55 -3.49 -9.29 -1.43
CA PHE A 55 -4.84 -9.64 -1.03
C PHE A 55 -5.15 -9.23 0.41
N THR A 56 -4.26 -9.50 1.37
CA THR A 56 -4.47 -9.06 2.75
C THR A 56 -4.52 -7.54 2.88
N PHE A 57 -3.65 -6.81 2.18
CA PHE A 57 -3.69 -5.36 2.14
C PHE A 57 -5.02 -4.83 1.60
N LEU A 58 -5.47 -5.34 0.44
CA LEU A 58 -6.69 -4.84 -0.20
C LEU A 58 -7.92 -5.11 0.66
N THR A 59 -8.04 -6.29 1.27
CA THR A 59 -9.19 -6.62 2.12
C THR A 59 -9.15 -5.88 3.46
N LEU A 60 -7.97 -5.58 4.00
CA LEU A 60 -7.81 -4.67 5.13
C LEU A 60 -8.16 -3.22 4.76
N ALA A 61 -7.76 -2.75 3.58
CA ALA A 61 -8.11 -1.41 3.10
C ALA A 61 -9.63 -1.28 2.96
N PHE A 62 -10.31 -2.26 2.37
CA PHE A 62 -11.78 -2.22 2.25
C PHE A 62 -12.48 -2.28 3.60
N SER A 63 -12.08 -3.18 4.50
CA SER A 63 -12.68 -3.27 5.82
C SER A 63 -12.39 -2.02 6.67
N GLY A 64 -11.18 -1.45 6.61
CA GLY A 64 -10.84 -0.20 7.29
C GLY A 64 -11.60 1.00 6.73
N LEU A 65 -11.72 1.13 5.41
CA LEU A 65 -12.54 2.16 4.78
C LEU A 65 -14.02 2.01 5.15
N MET A 66 -14.54 0.79 5.28
CA MET A 66 -15.90 0.56 5.78
C MET A 66 -16.07 1.08 7.21
N LEU A 67 -15.11 0.81 8.11
CA LEU A 67 -15.18 1.25 9.50
C LEU A 67 -15.11 2.77 9.64
N VAL A 68 -14.26 3.44 8.84
CA VAL A 68 -14.08 4.90 8.90
C VAL A 68 -15.18 5.63 8.14
N TYR A 69 -15.43 5.24 6.88
CA TYR A 69 -16.24 6.00 5.93
C TYR A 69 -17.61 5.38 5.63
N GLY A 70 -17.85 4.12 6.01
CA GLY A 70 -19.07 3.40 5.64
C GLY A 70 -20.35 4.09 6.12
N LYS A 71 -20.32 4.74 7.30
CA LYS A 71 -21.47 5.50 7.80
C LYS A 71 -21.86 6.67 6.88
N HIS A 72 -20.91 7.26 6.17
CA HIS A 72 -21.14 8.41 5.30
C HIS A 72 -21.49 7.99 3.87
N PHE A 73 -20.81 6.98 3.32
CA PHE A 73 -20.93 6.62 1.91
C PHE A 73 -21.80 5.41 1.64
N LEU A 74 -22.01 4.52 2.62
CA LEU A 74 -22.77 3.28 2.43
C LEU A 74 -24.07 3.25 3.24
N LYS A 75 -24.05 3.65 4.52
CA LYS A 75 -25.24 3.63 5.40
C LYS A 75 -26.48 4.31 4.79
N PRO A 76 -26.39 5.44 4.07
CA PRO A 76 -27.58 6.06 3.45
C PRO A 76 -28.32 5.16 2.47
N TYR A 77 -27.64 4.17 1.89
CA TYR A 77 -28.17 3.25 0.89
C TYR A 77 -28.46 1.85 1.46
N VAL A 78 -28.20 1.63 2.75
CA VAL A 78 -28.33 0.32 3.40
C VAL A 78 -29.36 0.37 4.54
N PRO A 79 -30.34 -0.55 4.56
CA PRO A 79 -31.32 -0.62 5.63
C PRO A 79 -30.68 -0.77 7.01
N THR A 80 -31.30 -0.18 8.03
CA THR A 80 -30.71 -0.06 9.37
C THR A 80 -30.53 -1.42 10.03
N GLU A 81 -31.42 -2.37 9.75
CA GLU A 81 -31.38 -3.76 10.20
C GLU A 81 -30.13 -4.53 9.75
N PHE A 82 -29.55 -4.19 8.58
CA PHE A 82 -28.32 -4.82 8.08
C PHE A 82 -27.04 -4.09 8.48
N TRP A 83 -27.14 -2.82 8.88
CA TRP A 83 -25.97 -1.99 9.12
C TRP A 83 -25.08 -2.53 10.25
N GLY A 84 -25.69 -2.96 11.36
CA GLY A 84 -24.95 -3.53 12.48
C GLY A 84 -24.14 -4.77 12.08
N PHE A 85 -24.74 -5.64 11.26
CA PHE A 85 -24.08 -6.84 10.74
C PHE A 85 -22.90 -6.50 9.84
N ILE A 86 -23.04 -5.55 8.91
CA ILE A 86 -21.97 -5.13 8.00
C ILE A 86 -20.77 -4.56 8.76
N VAL A 87 -21.02 -3.67 9.72
CA VAL A 87 -19.95 -3.09 10.55
C VAL A 87 -19.27 -4.16 11.40
N MET A 88 -20.04 -5.07 11.98
CA MET A 88 -19.51 -6.20 12.76
C MET A 88 -18.60 -7.08 11.89
N LEU A 89 -19.03 -7.46 10.69
CA LEU A 89 -18.21 -8.24 9.76
C LEU A 89 -16.92 -7.51 9.38
N ALA A 90 -17.01 -6.23 9.03
CA ALA A 90 -15.85 -5.43 8.66
C ALA A 90 -14.84 -5.37 9.82
N LYS A 91 -15.30 -5.10 11.05
CA LYS A 91 -14.47 -5.09 12.25
C LYS A 91 -13.81 -6.44 12.49
N GLN A 92 -14.61 -7.52 12.50
CA GLN A 92 -14.08 -8.83 12.84
C GLN A 92 -13.04 -9.31 11.82
N TYR A 93 -13.32 -9.08 10.54
CA TYR A 93 -12.40 -9.39 9.46
C TYR A 93 -11.11 -8.56 9.57
N HIS A 94 -11.22 -7.25 9.84
CA HIS A 94 -10.06 -6.36 9.97
C HIS A 94 -9.13 -6.82 11.10
N ASN A 95 -9.70 -7.08 12.28
CA ASN A 95 -8.96 -7.50 13.47
C ASN A 95 -8.24 -8.84 13.29
N TYR A 96 -8.83 -9.80 12.57
CA TYR A 96 -8.15 -11.08 12.30
C TYR A 96 -7.12 -11.01 11.18
N MET A 97 -7.35 -10.20 10.16
CA MET A 97 -6.44 -10.09 9.02
C MET A 97 -5.24 -9.17 9.29
N GLY A 98 -5.36 -8.23 10.23
CA GLY A 98 -4.29 -7.32 10.65
C GLY A 98 -3.02 -8.06 11.09
N PRO A 99 -3.11 -9.01 12.05
CA PRO A 99 -1.98 -9.83 12.46
C PRO A 99 -1.37 -10.65 11.30
N LEU A 100 -2.20 -11.22 10.41
CA LEU A 100 -1.71 -11.94 9.24
C LEU A 100 -0.93 -11.02 8.29
N PHE A 101 -1.44 -9.81 8.04
CA PHE A 101 -0.75 -8.80 7.25
C PHE A 101 0.60 -8.41 7.88
N PHE A 102 0.66 -8.26 9.21
CA PHE A 102 1.91 -7.96 9.90
C PHE A 102 2.97 -9.05 9.69
N ILE A 103 2.59 -10.32 9.80
CA ILE A 103 3.48 -11.45 9.54
C ILE A 103 3.98 -11.41 8.08
N LEU A 104 3.08 -11.22 7.11
CA LEU A 104 3.45 -11.12 5.70
C LEU A 104 4.38 -9.92 5.42
N LEU A 105 4.16 -8.78 6.09
CA LEU A 105 5.01 -7.60 6.00
C LEU A 105 6.43 -7.91 6.47
N MET A 106 6.58 -8.63 7.59
CA MET A 106 7.89 -9.04 8.10
C MET A 106 8.58 -10.04 7.16
N LEU A 107 7.84 -10.99 6.60
CA LEU A 107 8.38 -11.92 5.59
C LEU A 107 8.86 -11.17 4.34
N VAL A 108 8.09 -10.19 3.85
CA VAL A 108 8.49 -9.33 2.74
C VAL A 108 9.74 -8.52 3.08
N LEU A 109 9.80 -7.93 4.29
CA LEU A 109 10.94 -7.18 4.79
C LEU A 109 12.21 -8.02 4.71
N PHE A 110 12.25 -9.16 5.40
CA PHE A 110 13.47 -9.96 5.49
C PHE A 110 13.83 -10.66 4.18
N LYS A 111 12.85 -11.00 3.33
CA LYS A 111 13.12 -11.65 2.05
C LYS A 111 13.70 -10.69 1.01
N TRP A 112 13.22 -9.44 0.97
CA TRP A 112 13.55 -8.51 -0.12
C TRP A 112 14.46 -7.34 0.27
N TRP A 113 14.70 -7.09 1.57
CA TRP A 113 15.49 -5.92 2.03
C TRP A 113 16.81 -5.70 1.29
N ARG A 114 17.62 -6.75 1.08
CA ARG A 114 18.93 -6.63 0.39
C ARG A 114 18.81 -6.12 -1.04
N LYS A 115 17.71 -6.44 -1.73
CA LYS A 115 17.42 -5.95 -3.09
C LYS A 115 16.87 -4.52 -3.07
N SER A 116 16.43 -4.04 -1.90
CA SER A 116 15.77 -2.75 -1.71
C SER A 116 16.65 -1.69 -1.03
N ILE A 117 17.92 -1.97 -0.76
CA ILE A 117 18.85 -0.98 -0.19
C ILE A 117 19.09 0.14 -1.23
N PRO A 118 18.81 1.41 -0.90
CA PRO A 118 19.13 2.55 -1.76
C PRO A 118 20.64 2.67 -1.96
N ASN A 119 21.07 2.99 -3.17
CA ASN A 119 22.47 3.20 -3.52
C ASN A 119 22.62 4.34 -4.54
N MET A 120 23.87 4.62 -4.92
CA MET A 120 24.19 5.75 -5.82
C MET A 120 23.56 5.60 -7.22
N THR A 121 23.22 4.39 -7.66
CA THR A 121 22.47 4.17 -8.91
C THR A 121 21.07 4.74 -8.81
N ASP A 122 20.42 4.59 -7.66
CA ASP A 122 19.07 5.12 -7.42
C ASP A 122 19.07 6.65 -7.39
N VAL A 123 20.10 7.25 -6.79
CA VAL A 123 20.27 8.72 -6.80
C VAL A 123 20.39 9.21 -8.25
N ARG A 124 21.23 8.56 -9.07
CA ARG A 124 21.35 8.88 -10.50
C ARG A 124 20.07 8.62 -11.29
N TRP A 125 19.29 7.62 -10.88
CA TRP A 125 17.99 7.32 -11.46
C TRP A 125 16.98 8.44 -11.15
N PHE A 126 16.94 8.93 -9.91
CA PHE A 126 16.10 10.06 -9.49
C PHE A 126 16.51 11.39 -10.12
N MET A 127 17.82 11.67 -10.26
CA MET A 127 18.29 12.86 -10.98
C MET A 127 17.82 12.89 -12.44
N LYS A 128 17.51 11.72 -13.01
CA LYS A 128 16.94 11.58 -14.36
C LYS A 128 15.43 11.36 -14.36
N MET A 129 14.78 11.44 -13.19
CA MET A 129 13.36 11.16 -13.00
C MET A 129 12.93 9.82 -13.62
N GLY A 130 13.80 8.81 -13.52
CA GLY A 130 13.61 7.50 -14.13
C GLY A 130 13.52 7.48 -15.66
N GLY A 131 13.87 8.58 -16.32
CA GLY A 131 13.70 8.75 -17.76
C GLY A 131 12.25 8.99 -18.18
N MET A 132 11.38 9.36 -17.24
CA MET A 132 9.93 9.51 -17.49
C MET A 132 9.55 10.91 -18.00
N VAL A 133 10.29 11.95 -17.58
CA VAL A 133 9.91 13.36 -17.81
C VAL A 133 11.13 14.24 -18.15
N GLY A 134 10.85 15.44 -18.65
CA GLY A 134 11.84 16.47 -18.93
C GLY A 134 12.87 16.07 -20.00
N LYS A 135 14.07 16.66 -19.92
CA LYS A 135 15.17 16.44 -20.88
C LYS A 135 15.69 14.99 -20.95
N HIS A 136 15.30 14.15 -19.99
CA HIS A 136 15.69 12.74 -19.91
C HIS A 136 14.56 11.79 -20.32
N LYS A 137 13.43 12.31 -20.81
CA LYS A 137 12.30 11.48 -21.25
C LYS A 137 12.73 10.50 -22.33
N GLY A 138 12.36 9.23 -22.17
CA GLY A 138 12.69 8.14 -23.10
C GLY A 138 14.11 7.57 -22.93
N THR A 139 14.92 8.12 -22.02
CA THR A 139 16.19 7.49 -21.66
C THR A 139 15.96 6.26 -20.79
N HIS A 140 16.96 5.36 -20.74
CA HIS A 140 16.95 4.19 -19.86
C HIS A 140 18.02 4.33 -18.76
N PRO A 141 17.78 5.10 -17.68
CA PRO A 141 18.69 5.15 -16.54
C PRO A 141 18.88 3.75 -15.94
N SER A 142 20.10 3.46 -15.47
CA SER A 142 20.39 2.19 -14.80
C SER A 142 19.46 2.01 -13.59
N ALA A 143 18.88 0.83 -13.47
CA ALA A 143 17.88 0.48 -12.46
C ALA A 143 18.29 -0.74 -11.61
N GLY A 144 19.46 -1.34 -11.84
CA GLY A 144 19.87 -2.57 -11.17
C GLY A 144 18.80 -3.66 -11.23
N PHE A 145 18.60 -4.38 -10.11
CA PHE A 145 17.51 -5.35 -10.00
C PHE A 145 16.15 -4.65 -9.80
N SER A 146 16.06 -3.70 -8.87
CA SER A 146 14.89 -2.85 -8.62
C SER A 146 15.29 -1.38 -8.72
N ASN A 147 14.49 -0.57 -9.41
CA ASN A 147 14.76 0.85 -9.59
C ASN A 147 14.52 1.67 -8.31
N GLY A 148 15.01 2.92 -8.29
CA GLY A 148 14.88 3.80 -7.13
C GLY A 148 13.44 4.00 -6.65
N GLY A 149 12.48 4.11 -7.57
CA GLY A 149 11.05 4.21 -7.24
C GLY A 149 10.49 2.93 -6.60
N GLU A 150 10.83 1.75 -7.13
CA GLU A 150 10.45 0.47 -6.52
C GLU A 150 11.00 0.35 -5.08
N LYS A 151 12.24 0.80 -4.84
CA LYS A 151 12.84 0.80 -3.50
C LYS A 151 12.19 1.81 -2.56
N ALA A 152 11.85 3.00 -3.05
CA ALA A 152 11.15 4.01 -2.27
C ALA A 152 9.77 3.51 -1.84
N ILE A 153 8.99 2.93 -2.75
CA ILE A 153 7.68 2.34 -2.43
C ILE A 153 7.84 1.17 -1.45
N TYR A 154 8.85 0.31 -1.64
CA TYR A 154 9.13 -0.77 -0.70
C TYR A 154 9.31 -0.25 0.73
N TRP A 155 10.18 0.73 0.95
CA TRP A 155 10.44 1.26 2.30
C TRP A 155 9.26 2.05 2.85
N LEU A 156 8.54 2.79 2.01
CA LEU A 156 7.30 3.46 2.38
C LEU A 156 6.29 2.44 2.93
N LEU A 157 6.04 1.36 2.20
CA LEU A 157 5.09 0.31 2.59
C LEU A 157 5.55 -0.45 3.84
N ILE A 158 6.84 -0.73 3.98
CA ILE A 158 7.39 -1.34 5.20
C ILE A 158 7.16 -0.43 6.41
N PHE A 159 7.54 0.84 6.31
CA PHE A 159 7.48 1.77 7.44
C PHE A 159 6.04 2.06 7.86
N PHE A 160 5.21 2.53 6.94
CA PHE A 160 3.81 2.87 7.25
C PHE A 160 2.97 1.62 7.52
N GLY A 161 3.26 0.50 6.86
CA GLY A 161 2.61 -0.78 7.15
C GLY A 161 2.94 -1.28 8.56
N ALA A 162 4.18 -1.11 9.03
CA ALA A 162 4.57 -1.48 10.38
C ALA A 162 3.90 -0.59 11.42
N ILE A 163 3.83 0.72 11.20
CA ILE A 163 3.10 1.66 12.07
C ILE A 163 1.62 1.27 12.16
N ALA A 164 0.97 1.01 11.01
CA ALA A 164 -0.43 0.61 10.97
C ALA A 164 -0.67 -0.72 11.70
N ALA A 165 0.19 -1.71 11.49
CA ALA A 165 0.07 -3.02 12.13
C ALA A 165 0.29 -2.96 13.64
N VAL A 166 1.34 -2.26 14.10
CA VAL A 166 1.66 -2.14 15.53
C VAL A 166 0.57 -1.34 16.24
N SER A 167 0.11 -0.23 15.68
CA SER A 167 -1.00 0.53 16.24
C SER A 167 -2.29 -0.29 16.27
N GLY A 168 -2.60 -1.07 15.23
CA GLY A 168 -3.73 -1.99 15.22
C GLY A 168 -3.68 -3.03 16.35
N LEU A 169 -2.52 -3.65 16.59
CA LEU A 169 -2.35 -4.59 17.71
C LEU A 169 -2.57 -3.91 19.07
N VAL A 170 -2.12 -2.67 19.24
CA VAL A 170 -2.39 -1.91 20.48
C VAL A 170 -3.87 -1.58 20.65
N LEU A 171 -4.61 -1.36 19.55
CA LEU A 171 -6.04 -1.08 19.60
C LEU A 171 -6.90 -2.35 19.81
N ASP A 172 -6.42 -3.51 19.35
CA ASP A 172 -7.15 -4.78 19.47
C ASP A 172 -7.06 -5.40 20.87
N PHE A 173 -6.02 -5.08 21.63
CA PHE A 173 -5.75 -5.67 22.94
C PHE A 173 -5.52 -4.61 24.01
N PRO A 174 -6.04 -4.77 25.24
CA PRO A 174 -5.81 -3.83 26.35
C PRO A 174 -4.41 -4.02 26.98
N ILE A 175 -3.36 -4.00 26.15
CA ILE A 175 -1.95 -4.31 26.52
C ILE A 175 -1.43 -3.42 27.66
N PHE A 176 -1.94 -2.19 27.76
CA PHE A 176 -1.54 -1.17 28.73
C PHE A 176 -2.65 -0.84 29.73
N GLY A 177 -3.67 -1.70 29.86
CA GLY A 177 -4.84 -1.42 30.69
C GLY A 177 -5.76 -0.32 30.13
N GLN A 178 -5.56 0.06 28.86
CA GLN A 178 -6.42 1.02 28.18
C GLN A 178 -7.83 0.46 28.02
N THR A 179 -8.80 1.27 28.42
CA THR A 179 -10.22 1.00 28.30
C THR A 179 -10.79 1.68 27.07
N ARG A 180 -12.06 1.41 26.77
CA ARG A 180 -12.79 2.13 25.72
C ARG A 180 -12.72 3.66 25.92
N ARG A 181 -12.73 4.15 27.16
CA ARG A 181 -12.70 5.59 27.44
C ARG A 181 -11.38 6.25 27.04
N ASP A 182 -10.27 5.53 27.16
CA ASP A 182 -8.94 6.02 26.80
C ASP A 182 -8.76 6.14 25.27
N MET A 183 -9.58 5.42 24.50
CA MET A 183 -9.56 5.41 23.03
C MET A 183 -10.61 6.34 22.38
N GLU A 184 -11.51 6.92 23.18
CA GLU A 184 -12.59 7.81 22.70
C GLU A 184 -12.26 9.31 22.82
N LEU A 185 -11.17 9.66 23.52
CA LEU A 185 -10.66 11.03 23.71
C LEU A 185 -9.76 11.46 22.54
#